data_AF-A0A0F8YK15-F1
#
_entry.id   AF-A0A0F8YK15-F1
#
_cell.length_a   1.000
_cell.length_b   1.000
_cell.length_c   1.000
_cell.angle_alpha   90.00
_cell.angle_beta   90.00
_cell.angle_gamma   90.00
#
_symmetry.space_group_name_H-M   'P 1'
#
loop_
_entity.id
_entity.type
_entity.pdbx_description
1 polymer ?
#
loop_
_entity_poly.entity_id
_entity_poly.type
_entity_poly.pdbx_seq_one_letter_code
_entity_poly.pdbx_strand_id
1 'polypeptide(L)'
;MSTIAKLKKDIKLGKKCVAHWLRMRTDPECKETPQGYDCPYCCEYGSSCRGCPIRKRMGATQCEETPFYDAKDAWFDKGLGRKGAKVWQHAATAELNFLRRIVRNLQAKLRRWEKPSGK
;
A
#
# COMPACT_ATOMS: atom_id res chain seq x y z
N MET A 1 14.68 -7.96 -15.97
CA MET A 1 15.02 -7.25 -14.71
C MET A 1 15.47 -8.27 -13.68
N SER A 2 16.61 -8.06 -12.99
CA SER A 2 17.05 -9.00 -11.96
C SER A 2 16.11 -9.00 -10.73
N THR A 3 16.08 -10.10 -9.97
CA THR A 3 15.26 -10.22 -8.75
C THR A 3 15.55 -9.11 -7.75
N ILE A 4 16.83 -8.74 -7.59
CA ILE A 4 17.26 -7.64 -6.72
C ILE A 4 16.73 -6.28 -7.23
N ALA A 5 16.85 -6.01 -8.54
CA ALA A 5 16.35 -4.76 -9.11
C ALA A 5 14.83 -4.64 -8.96
N LYS A 6 14.09 -5.74 -9.14
CA LYS A 6 12.64 -5.78 -8.89
C LYS A 6 12.30 -5.50 -7.43
N LEU A 7 12.99 -6.14 -6.48
CA LEU A 7 12.78 -5.89 -5.04
C LEU A 7 13.04 -4.43 -4.66
N LYS A 8 14.12 -3.82 -5.17
CA LYS A 8 14.42 -2.40 -4.95
C LYS A 8 13.33 -1.49 -5.50
N LYS A 9 12.81 -1.79 -6.71
CA LYS A 9 11.68 -1.08 -7.31
C LYS A 9 10.42 -1.21 -6.45
N ASP A 10 10.05 -2.42 -6.04
CA ASP A 10 8.88 -2.66 -5.20
C ASP A 10 8.97 -1.94 -3.85
N ILE A 11 10.14 -1.95 -3.21
CA ILE A 11 10.37 -1.20 -1.97
C ILE A 11 10.17 0.31 -2.20
N LYS A 12 10.67 0.86 -3.30
CA LYS A 12 10.51 2.27 -3.65
C LYS A 12 9.03 2.63 -3.86
N LEU A 13 8.28 1.80 -4.59
CA LEU A 13 6.85 1.98 -4.81
C LEU A 13 6.06 1.90 -3.49
N GLY A 14 6.32 0.87 -2.68
CA GLY A 14 5.65 0.72 -1.38
C GLY A 14 5.91 1.88 -0.43
N LYS A 15 7.12 2.46 -0.41
CA LYS A 15 7.41 3.68 0.35
C LYS A 15 6.59 4.87 -0.15
N LYS A 16 6.41 5.03 -1.47
CA LYS A 16 5.54 6.05 -2.04
C LYS A 16 4.07 5.84 -1.66
N CYS A 17 3.58 4.60 -1.69
CA CYS A 17 2.22 4.27 -1.22
C CYS A 17 2.03 4.68 0.25
N VAL A 18 2.98 4.33 1.13
CA VAL A 18 2.93 4.71 2.55
C VAL A 18 2.94 6.22 2.71
N ALA A 19 3.76 6.95 1.95
CA ALA A 19 3.83 8.40 2.03
C ALA A 19 2.51 9.06 1.59
N HIS A 20 1.91 8.59 0.49
CA HIS A 20 0.62 9.07 0.01
C HIS A 20 -0.50 8.85 1.05
N TRP A 21 -0.63 7.63 1.56
CA TRP A 21 -1.62 7.32 2.62
C TRP A 21 -1.38 8.11 3.90
N LEU A 22 -0.12 8.39 4.24
CA LEU A 22 0.20 9.20 5.41
C LEU A 22 -0.29 10.63 5.22
N ARG A 23 -0.04 11.24 4.05
CA ARG A 23 -0.53 12.58 3.72
C ARG A 23 -2.05 12.65 3.80
N MET A 24 -2.78 11.77 3.09
CA MET A 24 -4.25 11.76 3.12
C MET A 24 -4.82 11.62 4.54
N ARG A 25 -4.13 10.88 5.41
CA ARG A 25 -4.57 10.70 6.79
C ARG A 25 -4.30 11.93 7.66
N THR A 26 -3.16 12.61 7.48
CA THR A 26 -2.70 13.63 8.44
C THR A 26 -2.95 15.05 8.00
N ASP A 27 -3.06 15.30 6.69
CA ASP A 27 -3.25 16.63 6.12
C ASP A 27 -4.77 16.88 5.93
N PRO A 28 -5.37 17.78 6.73
CA PRO A 28 -6.80 18.09 6.64
C PRO A 28 -7.16 18.82 5.34
N GLU A 29 -6.20 19.42 4.65
CA GLU A 29 -6.38 20.10 3.36
C GLU A 29 -6.12 19.15 2.17
N CYS A 30 -5.80 17.89 2.44
CA CYS A 30 -5.55 16.90 1.40
C CYS A 30 -6.84 16.62 0.61
N LYS A 31 -6.87 17.07 -0.64
CA LYS A 31 -7.98 16.85 -1.58
C LYS A 31 -7.87 15.54 -2.36
N GLU A 32 -6.84 14.74 -2.08
CA GLU A 32 -6.68 13.40 -2.64
C GLU A 32 -7.77 12.48 -2.08
N THR A 33 -8.20 11.50 -2.88
CA THR A 33 -9.18 10.49 -2.44
C THR A 33 -8.51 9.12 -2.50
N PRO A 34 -8.89 8.16 -1.63
CA PRO A 34 -8.30 6.82 -1.61
C PRO A 34 -8.71 6.01 -2.84
N GLN A 35 -8.08 6.31 -3.98
CA GLN A 35 -8.36 5.68 -5.27
C GLN A 35 -7.32 4.61 -5.57
N GLY A 36 -7.77 3.51 -6.20
CA GLY A 36 -6.86 2.44 -6.60
C GLY A 36 -5.81 2.95 -7.60
N TYR A 37 -6.18 3.80 -8.55
CA TYR A 37 -5.27 4.30 -9.58
C TYR A 37 -4.20 5.27 -9.06
N ASP A 38 -4.43 5.93 -7.93
CA ASP A 38 -3.45 6.82 -7.29
C ASP A 38 -2.38 6.04 -6.52
N CYS A 39 -2.57 4.72 -6.35
CA CYS A 39 -1.57 3.85 -5.78
C CYS A 39 -0.38 3.66 -6.74
N PRO A 40 0.86 3.98 -6.32
CA PRO A 40 2.05 3.73 -7.13
C PRO A 40 2.22 2.28 -7.63
N TYR A 41 1.67 1.29 -6.93
CA TYR A 41 1.65 -0.09 -7.42
C TYR A 41 0.66 -0.28 -8.57
N CYS A 42 -0.51 0.36 -8.55
CA CYS A 42 -1.46 0.28 -9.64
C CYS A 42 -0.96 1.02 -10.89
N CYS A 43 -0.27 2.15 -10.73
CA CYS A 43 0.40 2.81 -11.86
C CYS A 43 1.45 1.91 -12.53
N GLU A 44 2.16 1.10 -11.74
CA GLU A 44 3.21 0.20 -12.25
C GLU A 44 2.66 -1.12 -12.81
N TYR A 45 1.73 -1.75 -12.10
CA TYR A 45 1.27 -3.13 -12.38
C TYR A 45 -0.05 -3.18 -13.16
N GLY A 46 -0.67 -2.02 -13.39
CA GLY A 46 -1.96 -1.89 -14.06
C GLY A 46 -3.11 -2.57 -13.31
N SER A 47 -4.26 -2.61 -13.96
CA SER A 47 -5.50 -3.22 -13.43
C SER A 47 -5.38 -4.72 -13.16
N SER A 48 -4.49 -5.43 -13.87
CA SER A 48 -4.28 -6.87 -13.67
C SER A 48 -3.65 -7.24 -12.32
N CYS A 49 -3.02 -6.26 -11.65
CA CYS A 49 -2.23 -6.44 -10.44
C CYS A 49 -1.16 -7.56 -10.55
N ARG A 50 -0.80 -7.99 -11.76
CA ARG A 50 0.07 -9.14 -11.99
C ARG A 50 1.49 -8.81 -11.55
N GLY A 51 2.00 -9.54 -10.58
CA GLY A 51 3.33 -9.28 -10.01
C GLY A 51 3.38 -8.17 -8.96
N CYS A 52 2.22 -7.61 -8.59
CA CYS A 52 2.09 -6.69 -7.46
C CYS A 52 2.39 -7.42 -6.13
N PRO A 53 3.21 -6.85 -5.23
CA PRO A 53 3.57 -7.48 -3.97
C PRO A 53 2.39 -7.61 -2.98
N ILE A 54 1.38 -6.73 -3.07
CA ILE A 54 0.14 -6.81 -2.28
C ILE A 54 -0.63 -8.05 -2.70
N ARG A 55 -0.92 -8.18 -4.00
CA ARG A 55 -1.59 -9.35 -4.59
C ARG A 55 -0.88 -10.65 -4.21
N LYS A 56 0.44 -10.70 -4.35
CA LYS A 56 1.25 -11.87 -3.99
C LYS A 56 1.17 -12.23 -2.50
N ARG A 57 0.95 -11.25 -1.62
CA ARG A 57 0.85 -11.48 -0.17
C ARG A 57 -0.52 -12.01 0.24
N MET A 58 -1.57 -11.53 -0.42
CA MET A 58 -2.97 -11.81 -0.09
C MET A 58 -3.50 -13.05 -0.81
N GLY A 59 -3.02 -13.32 -2.02
CA GLY A 59 -3.58 -14.38 -2.88
C GLY A 59 -4.84 -13.94 -3.63
N ALA A 60 -5.44 -12.80 -3.27
CA ALA A 60 -6.58 -12.20 -3.95
C ALA A 60 -6.27 -11.74 -5.38
N THR A 61 -7.32 -11.52 -6.18
CA THR A 61 -7.24 -10.94 -7.53
C THR A 61 -7.10 -9.41 -7.50
N GLN A 62 -7.67 -8.76 -6.49
CA GLN A 62 -7.71 -7.30 -6.33
C GLN A 62 -7.44 -6.87 -4.88
N CYS A 63 -7.74 -5.60 -4.54
CA CYS A 63 -7.54 -5.03 -3.20
C CYS A 63 -8.78 -5.10 -2.29
N GLU A 64 -9.84 -5.81 -2.71
CA GLU A 64 -11.11 -5.92 -1.98
C GLU A 64 -10.96 -6.49 -0.58
N GLU A 65 -10.01 -7.42 -0.37
CA GLU A 65 -9.73 -8.03 0.93
C GLU A 65 -8.62 -7.30 1.72
N THR A 66 -8.25 -6.09 1.30
CA THR A 66 -7.22 -5.29 1.98
C THR A 66 -7.84 -4.10 2.70
N PRO A 67 -7.18 -3.54 3.74
CA PRO A 67 -7.72 -2.38 4.45
C PRO A 67 -7.93 -1.14 3.57
N PHE A 68 -7.34 -1.10 2.37
CA PHE A 68 -7.69 -0.15 1.32
C PHE A 68 -9.20 -0.07 1.08
N TYR A 69 -9.90 -1.20 0.99
CA TYR A 69 -11.32 -1.23 0.67
C TYR A 69 -12.15 -0.61 1.80
N ASP A 70 -11.88 -1.01 3.04
CA ASP A 70 -12.50 -0.41 4.24
C ASP A 70 -12.25 1.10 4.32
N ALA A 71 -11.03 1.54 3.95
CA ALA A 71 -10.67 2.95 3.97
C ALA A 71 -11.37 3.74 2.86
N LYS A 72 -11.46 3.16 1.66
CA LYS A 72 -12.20 3.71 0.53
C LYS A 72 -13.67 3.89 0.90
N ASP A 73 -14.31 2.85 1.42
CA ASP A 73 -15.71 2.87 1.81
C ASP A 73 -15.96 3.86 2.96
N ALA A 74 -15.06 3.91 3.96
CA ALA A 74 -15.13 4.90 5.02
C ALA A 74 -15.07 6.35 4.51
N TRP A 75 -14.27 6.61 3.47
CA TRP A 75 -14.15 7.92 2.85
C TRP A 75 -15.42 8.32 2.08
N PHE A 76 -15.92 7.44 1.19
CA PHE A 76 -17.06 7.74 0.33
C PHE A 76 -18.41 7.67 1.06
N ASP A 77 -18.64 6.65 1.89
CA ASP A 77 -19.97 6.38 2.43
C ASP A 77 -20.27 7.11 3.73
N LYS A 78 -19.25 7.38 4.55
CA LYS A 78 -19.42 8.00 5.88
C LYS A 78 -19.05 9.48 5.90
N GLY A 79 -18.44 9.98 4.83
CA GLY A 79 -17.91 11.34 4.71
C GLY A 79 -16.87 11.69 5.78
N LEU A 80 -16.38 12.92 5.76
CA LEU A 80 -15.39 13.42 6.75
C LEU A 80 -16.03 14.15 7.95
N GLY A 81 -17.34 14.01 8.17
CA GLY A 81 -18.00 14.51 9.38
C GLY A 81 -17.47 13.85 10.65
N ARG A 82 -17.73 14.39 11.86
CA ARG A 82 -17.08 13.96 13.12
C ARG A 82 -17.06 12.45 13.40
N LYS A 83 -18.13 11.72 13.03
CA LYS A 83 -18.18 10.25 13.12
C LYS A 83 -17.42 9.56 11.98
N GLY A 84 -17.60 10.01 10.74
CA GLY A 84 -16.91 9.48 9.56
C GLY A 84 -15.40 9.70 9.60
N ALA A 85 -14.93 10.84 10.12
CA ALA A 85 -13.52 11.11 10.36
C ALA A 85 -12.85 10.07 11.26
N LYS A 86 -13.54 9.58 12.31
CA LYS A 86 -13.00 8.52 13.18
C LYS A 86 -12.89 7.18 12.44
N VAL A 87 -13.90 6.82 11.64
CA VAL A 87 -13.92 5.59 10.86
C VAL A 87 -12.82 5.63 9.79
N TRP A 88 -12.71 6.74 9.07
CA TRP A 88 -11.63 6.99 8.11
C TRP A 88 -10.25 6.88 8.76
N GLN A 89 -10.02 7.55 9.88
CA GLN A 89 -8.73 7.51 10.59
C GLN A 89 -8.35 6.08 11.01
N HIS A 90 -9.32 5.30 11.47
CA HIS A 90 -9.10 3.90 11.83
C HIS A 90 -8.70 3.07 10.60
N ALA A 91 -9.49 3.13 9.53
CA ALA A 91 -9.24 2.36 8.31
C ALA A 91 -7.93 2.78 7.59
N ALA A 92 -7.67 4.08 7.47
CA ALA A 92 -6.42 4.61 6.93
C ALA A 92 -5.19 4.19 7.77
N THR A 93 -5.34 4.07 9.09
CA THR A 93 -4.27 3.54 9.96
C THR A 93 -4.02 2.05 9.69
N ALA A 94 -5.08 1.27 9.48
CA ALA A 94 -4.96 -0.14 9.12
C ALA A 94 -4.23 -0.31 7.77
N GLU A 95 -4.57 0.49 6.75
CA GLU A 95 -3.89 0.46 5.45
C GLU A 95 -2.42 0.89 5.54
N LEU A 96 -2.11 1.94 6.29
CA LEU A 96 -0.72 2.34 6.56
C LEU A 96 0.08 1.20 7.20
N ASN A 97 -0.49 0.51 8.18
CA ASN A 97 0.17 -0.61 8.85
C ASN A 97 0.38 -1.80 7.90
N PHE A 98 -0.62 -2.10 7.06
CA PHE A 98 -0.55 -3.12 6.02
C PHE A 98 0.57 -2.83 5.02
N LEU A 99 0.59 -1.65 4.40
CA LEU A 99 1.62 -1.23 3.45
C LEU A 99 3.02 -1.24 4.07
N ARG A 100 3.17 -0.76 5.31
CA ARG A 100 4.44 -0.82 6.05
C ARG A 100 4.90 -2.26 6.29
N ARG A 101 3.98 -3.21 6.52
CA ARG A 101 4.32 -4.63 6.66
C ARG A 101 4.79 -5.22 5.32
N ILE A 102 4.16 -4.87 4.20
CA ILE A 102 4.60 -5.25 2.85
C ILE A 102 6.03 -4.76 2.60
N VAL A 103 6.30 -3.46 2.84
CA VAL A 103 7.63 -2.87 2.65
C VAL A 103 8.68 -3.57 3.51
N ARG A 104 8.41 -3.81 4.79
CA ARG A 104 9.31 -4.53 5.70
C ARG A 104 9.64 -5.93 5.21
N ASN A 105 8.64 -6.67 4.72
CA ASN A 105 8.83 -8.01 4.16
C ASN A 105 9.70 -7.99 2.90
N LEU A 106 9.50 -7.01 2.02
CA LEU A 106 10.33 -6.85 0.82
C LEU A 106 11.77 -6.50 1.16
N GLN A 107 11.99 -5.59 2.12
CA GLN A 107 13.32 -5.27 2.63
C GLN A 107 14.01 -6.48 3.26
N ALA A 108 13.28 -7.28 4.03
CA ALA A 108 13.82 -8.51 4.61
C ALA A 108 14.22 -9.52 3.53
N LYS A 109 13.42 -9.66 2.46
CA LYS A 109 13.76 -10.49 1.30
C LYS A 109 15.01 -9.97 0.60
N LEU A 110 15.09 -8.66 0.33
CA LEU A 110 16.27 -8.06 -0.30
C LEU A 110 17.55 -8.34 0.49
N ARG A 111 17.52 -8.13 1.82
CA ARG A 111 18.67 -8.44 2.69
C ARG A 111 19.11 -9.90 2.63
N ARG A 112 18.19 -10.85 2.43
CA ARG A 112 18.54 -12.28 2.27
C ARG A 112 19.25 -12.54 0.94
N TRP A 113 18.86 -11.85 -0.13
CA TRP A 113 19.52 -11.94 -1.43
C TRP A 113 20.88 -11.22 -1.47
N GLU A 114 21.04 -10.16 -0.69
CA GLU A 114 22.29 -9.38 -0.62
C GLU A 114 23.32 -10.00 0.35
N LYS A 115 22.91 -10.87 1.28
CA LYS A 115 23.85 -11.66 2.05
C LYS A 115 24.52 -12.65 1.10
N PRO A 116 25.84 -12.57 0.87
CA PRO A 116 26.53 -13.62 0.13
C PRO A 116 26.30 -14.92 0.89
N SER A 117 25.90 -15.97 0.18
CA SER A 117 25.92 -17.34 0.70
C SER A 117 27.34 -17.58 1.20
N GLY A 118 27.52 -17.50 2.52
CA GLY A 118 28.80 -17.81 3.15
C GLY A 118 29.17 -19.23 2.77
N LYS A 119 30.41 -19.34 2.27
CA LYS A 119 31.12 -20.58 1.94
C LYS A 119 31.00 -21.62 3.06
#